data_AF-A0A444U133-F1
#
_entry.id   AF-A0A444U133-F1
#
_cell.length_a   1.000
_cell.length_b   1.000
_cell.length_c   1.000
_cell.angle_alpha   90.00
_cell.angle_beta   90.00
_cell.angle_gamma   90.00
#
_symmetry.space_group_name_H-M   'P 1'
#
loop_
_entity.id
_entity.type
_entity.pdbx_description
1 polymer ?
#
loop_
_entity_poly.entity_id
_entity_poly.type
_entity_poly.pdbx_seq_one_letter_code
_entity_poly.pdbx_strand_id
1 'polypeptide(L)'
;QTAKQRSIIHYINMNALGQSIHSQLRQCLQQPFVRSLASYKLFRTASPFNRRVTSLEWHPTHPSTVAVGSKGGDLILWNYDVLNKTCFIQGKGAGDFIGGMKFSPTNPSQVYTASGDGTLSLQEFGGRTAQIISSTSDCWHDHHNVCLWYCSLDVSASRQVVVAGDNVGNTVLLSADGKEIWNLRLHKKKVTHVEFNPRCDWLLATASVDQTVKIWDMRHIKDKNSFLHELPHNKPINSAYFNPTDGSKLLTTDQYDEIRVYSSADWSKPQHTIRHPHRHFQHLTSIKLNKFNPMGDTLASGMGFNILIWSREEMVTSKQETLLKMMQEQGIGADTSRGQRGPQRRPRGEGSGNAELGKLKKKLASLESAGMSTKTKIKTKENTKPQKEKQKKKHLQD
;
A
#
# COMPACT_ATOMS: atom_id res chain seq x y z
N GLN A 1 -33.31 10.60 16.12
CA GLN A 1 -33.89 9.24 16.11
C GLN A 1 -32.79 8.25 16.49
N THR A 2 -33.04 7.44 17.51
CA THR A 2 -32.09 6.52 18.13
C THR A 2 -31.70 5.38 17.18
N ALA A 3 -30.43 5.30 16.80
CA ALA A 3 -29.88 4.16 16.08
C ALA A 3 -29.93 2.92 16.99
N LYS A 4 -30.96 2.07 16.82
CA LYS A 4 -31.02 0.75 17.45
C LYS A 4 -29.79 -0.04 16.98
N GLN A 5 -28.88 -0.35 17.89
CA GLN A 5 -27.81 -1.32 17.64
C GLN A 5 -28.46 -2.66 17.31
N ARG A 6 -28.46 -3.05 16.04
CA ARG A 6 -28.99 -4.34 15.59
C ARG A 6 -27.90 -5.40 15.78
N SER A 7 -28.20 -6.42 16.58
CA SER A 7 -27.32 -7.55 16.87
C SER A 7 -26.90 -8.31 15.60
N ILE A 8 -25.70 -8.89 15.60
CA ILE A 8 -25.18 -9.77 14.53
C ILE A 8 -26.19 -10.87 14.16
N ILE A 9 -26.93 -11.40 15.14
CA ILE A 9 -27.94 -12.44 14.95
C ILE A 9 -29.09 -11.96 14.06
N HIS A 10 -29.48 -10.69 14.17
CA HIS A 10 -30.53 -10.10 13.34
C HIS A 10 -30.11 -10.03 11.86
N TYR A 11 -28.84 -9.75 11.59
CA TYR A 11 -28.30 -9.71 10.23
C TYR A 11 -28.12 -11.10 9.63
N ILE A 12 -27.71 -12.10 10.42
CA ILE A 12 -27.62 -13.50 9.99
C ILE A 12 -29.02 -14.03 9.60
N ASN A 13 -30.04 -13.74 10.42
CA ASN A 13 -31.43 -14.13 10.11
C ASN A 13 -31.96 -13.42 8.85
N MET A 14 -31.62 -12.15 8.63
CA MET A 14 -32.02 -11.43 7.43
C MET A 14 -31.29 -11.94 6.17
N ASN A 15 -30.07 -12.45 6.31
CA ASN A 15 -29.33 -13.11 5.22
C ASN A 15 -29.95 -14.47 4.87
N ALA A 16 -30.40 -15.24 5.86
CA ALA A 16 -31.15 -16.48 5.65
C ALA A 16 -32.49 -16.24 4.92
N LEU A 17 -33.05 -15.04 5.01
CA LEU A 17 -34.25 -14.59 4.29
C LEU A 17 -33.97 -14.04 2.88
N GLY A 18 -32.74 -14.17 2.36
CA GLY A 18 -32.39 -13.87 0.97
C GLY A 18 -32.19 -12.38 0.63
N GLN A 19 -32.08 -11.50 1.63
CA GLN A 19 -31.78 -10.09 1.40
C GLN A 19 -30.27 -9.86 1.23
N SER A 20 -29.88 -9.03 0.24
CA SER A 20 -28.49 -8.66 -0.04
C SER A 20 -27.90 -7.80 1.11
N ILE A 21 -27.30 -8.49 2.08
CA ILE A 21 -26.83 -7.91 3.35
C ILE A 21 -25.29 -7.86 3.44
N HIS A 22 -24.59 -8.38 2.43
CA HIS A 22 -23.13 -8.53 2.47
C HIS A 22 -22.38 -7.23 2.82
N SER A 23 -22.82 -6.07 2.31
CA SER A 23 -22.20 -4.79 2.64
C SER A 23 -22.47 -4.33 4.08
N GLN A 24 -23.70 -4.49 4.56
CA GLN A 24 -24.12 -4.07 5.91
C GLN A 24 -23.59 -4.99 7.01
N LEU A 25 -23.55 -6.30 6.79
CA LEU A 25 -23.00 -7.26 7.76
C LEU A 25 -21.49 -7.12 7.86
N ARG A 26 -20.79 -6.88 6.72
CA ARG A 26 -19.36 -6.58 6.72
C ARG A 26 -19.06 -5.29 7.49
N GLN A 27 -19.89 -4.26 7.32
CA GLN A 27 -19.82 -3.01 8.08
C GLN A 27 -20.04 -3.24 9.60
N CYS A 28 -21.04 -4.04 9.98
CA CYS A 28 -21.30 -4.37 11.39
C CYS A 28 -20.17 -5.18 12.05
N LEU A 29 -19.42 -5.98 11.30
CA LEU A 29 -18.24 -6.71 11.80
C LEU A 29 -16.99 -5.82 11.90
N GLN A 30 -16.87 -4.82 11.03
CA GLN A 30 -15.72 -3.90 11.02
C GLN A 30 -15.74 -2.90 12.16
N GLN A 31 -16.92 -2.38 12.49
CA GLN A 31 -17.06 -1.36 13.53
C GLN A 31 -16.52 -1.81 14.90
N PRO A 32 -16.83 -3.01 15.41
CA PRO A 32 -16.21 -3.55 16.62
C PRO A 32 -14.69 -3.70 16.51
N PHE A 33 -14.18 -4.16 15.37
CA PHE A 33 -12.74 -4.29 15.14
C PHE A 33 -12.04 -2.93 15.20
N VAL A 34 -12.57 -1.91 14.50
CA VAL A 34 -12.02 -0.55 14.52
C VAL A 34 -12.05 0.04 15.93
N ARG A 35 -13.13 -0.17 16.68
CA ARG A 35 -13.19 0.23 18.10
C ARG A 35 -12.17 -0.50 18.95
N SER A 36 -11.94 -1.79 18.69
CA SER A 36 -10.94 -2.57 19.41
C SER A 36 -9.53 -2.07 19.15
N LEU A 37 -9.24 -1.51 17.95
CA LEU A 37 -7.92 -0.96 17.62
C LEU A 37 -7.49 0.17 18.56
N ALA A 38 -8.43 0.97 19.07
CA ALA A 38 -8.13 2.01 20.06
C ALA A 38 -7.62 1.43 21.39
N SER A 39 -7.89 0.14 21.65
CA SER A 39 -7.41 -0.56 22.85
C SER A 39 -6.05 -1.24 22.66
N TYR A 40 -5.48 -1.23 21.44
CA TYR A 40 -4.21 -1.89 21.17
C TYR A 40 -3.08 -1.18 21.92
N LYS A 41 -2.29 -1.97 22.64
CA LYS A 41 -1.10 -1.53 23.36
C LYS A 41 0.10 -2.31 22.84
N LEU A 42 1.29 -1.76 23.04
CA LEU A 42 2.53 -2.46 22.75
C LEU A 42 2.55 -3.78 23.55
N PHE A 43 2.45 -4.90 22.84
CA PHE A 43 2.40 -6.21 23.46
C PHE A 43 3.80 -6.73 23.79
N ARG A 44 4.70 -6.75 22.79
CA ARG A 44 6.08 -7.23 22.93
C ARG A 44 7.04 -6.49 21.99
N THR A 45 8.31 -6.46 22.38
CA THR A 45 9.42 -5.93 21.60
C THR A 45 10.60 -6.88 21.65
N ALA A 46 11.31 -7.00 20.54
CA ALA A 46 12.57 -7.73 20.47
C ALA A 46 13.53 -6.99 19.54
N SER A 47 14.81 -7.01 19.86
CA SER A 47 15.90 -6.46 19.05
C SER A 47 16.96 -7.53 18.79
N PRO A 48 16.64 -8.59 18.04
CA PRO A 48 17.55 -9.73 17.85
C PRO A 48 18.73 -9.43 16.90
N PHE A 49 18.66 -8.33 16.15
CA PHE A 49 19.64 -7.97 15.14
C PHE A 49 20.49 -6.78 15.55
N ASN A 50 21.76 -6.81 15.15
CA ASN A 50 22.67 -5.65 15.25
C ASN A 50 22.46 -4.65 14.09
N ARG A 51 21.59 -4.96 13.13
CA ARG A 51 21.26 -4.12 11.98
C ARG A 51 19.76 -3.94 11.84
N ARG A 52 19.37 -2.88 11.13
CA ARG A 52 17.94 -2.56 10.90
C ARG A 52 17.20 -3.73 10.22
N VAL A 53 15.93 -3.87 10.58
CA VAL A 53 14.99 -4.78 9.89
C VAL A 53 14.66 -4.23 8.51
N THR A 54 14.64 -5.12 7.51
CA THR A 54 14.34 -4.78 6.12
C THR A 54 13.11 -5.51 5.59
N SER A 55 12.81 -6.70 6.11
CA SER A 55 11.66 -7.51 5.71
C SER A 55 10.96 -8.11 6.93
N LEU A 56 9.64 -8.27 6.84
CA LEU A 56 8.81 -8.88 7.88
C LEU A 56 7.65 -9.64 7.23
N GLU A 57 7.45 -10.88 7.68
CA GLU A 57 6.37 -11.73 7.22
C GLU A 57 5.76 -12.53 8.36
N TRP A 58 4.44 -12.67 8.35
CA TRP A 58 3.71 -13.51 9.30
C TRP A 58 3.78 -14.96 8.86
N HIS A 59 3.91 -15.88 9.82
CA HIS A 59 3.80 -17.30 9.51
C HIS A 59 2.39 -17.61 8.99
N PRO A 60 2.24 -18.39 7.90
CA PRO A 60 0.94 -18.61 7.26
C PRO A 60 -0.06 -19.35 8.16
N THR A 61 0.41 -20.21 9.07
CA THR A 61 -0.46 -21.04 9.93
C THR A 61 -0.39 -20.70 11.42
N HIS A 62 0.65 -19.99 11.88
CA HIS A 62 0.89 -19.77 13.31
C HIS A 62 0.70 -18.28 13.64
N PRO A 63 -0.35 -17.91 14.40
CA PRO A 63 -0.70 -16.50 14.62
C PRO A 63 0.33 -15.73 15.47
N SER A 64 1.12 -16.44 16.28
CA SER A 64 2.14 -15.84 17.14
C SER A 64 3.57 -15.99 16.65
N THR A 65 3.75 -16.40 15.39
CA THR A 65 5.06 -16.58 14.78
C THR A 65 5.27 -15.58 13.63
N VAL A 66 6.41 -14.88 13.66
CA VAL A 66 6.83 -13.95 12.62
C VAL A 66 8.23 -14.28 12.14
N ALA A 67 8.45 -14.20 10.83
CA ALA A 67 9.77 -14.18 10.23
C ALA A 67 10.21 -12.73 10.02
N VAL A 68 11.45 -12.42 10.40
CA VAL A 68 12.02 -11.08 10.26
C VAL A 68 13.40 -11.18 9.63
N GLY A 69 13.69 -10.29 8.68
CA GLY A 69 14.98 -10.21 7.98
C GLY A 69 15.70 -8.89 8.20
N SER A 70 17.03 -8.95 8.28
CA SER A 70 17.92 -7.82 8.60
C SER A 70 18.68 -7.28 7.38
N LYS A 71 19.25 -6.07 7.53
CA LYS A 71 20.23 -5.48 6.59
C LYS A 71 21.63 -6.14 6.68
N GLY A 72 21.76 -7.27 7.36
CA GLY A 72 22.96 -8.11 7.35
C GLY A 72 22.76 -9.43 6.61
N GLY A 73 21.53 -9.67 6.10
CA GLY A 73 21.12 -10.98 5.58
C GLY A 73 20.63 -11.93 6.68
N ASP A 74 20.61 -11.50 7.94
CA ASP A 74 20.18 -12.37 9.04
C ASP A 74 18.66 -12.56 9.00
N LEU A 75 18.22 -13.78 9.32
CA LEU A 75 16.81 -14.12 9.46
C LEU A 75 16.55 -14.66 10.86
N ILE A 76 15.40 -14.30 11.41
CA ILE A 76 14.88 -14.90 12.63
C ILE A 76 13.44 -15.36 12.42
N LEU A 77 13.14 -16.56 12.89
CA LEU A 77 11.78 -17.01 13.12
C LEU A 77 11.49 -16.84 14.61
N TRP A 78 10.65 -15.88 14.94
CA TRP A 78 10.34 -15.52 16.32
C TRP A 78 8.89 -15.89 16.64
N ASN A 79 8.72 -16.80 17.59
CA ASN A 79 7.45 -16.96 18.28
C ASN A 79 7.43 -16.04 19.50
N TYR A 80 6.54 -15.05 19.51
CA TYR A 80 6.53 -14.07 20.58
C TYR A 80 5.76 -14.52 21.83
N ASP A 81 4.99 -15.61 21.77
CA ASP A 81 4.36 -16.20 22.97
C ASP A 81 5.35 -17.07 23.75
N VAL A 82 6.26 -17.75 23.03
CA VAL A 82 7.24 -18.68 23.59
C VAL A 82 8.66 -18.11 23.45
N LEU A 83 9.16 -17.47 24.51
CA LEU A 83 10.43 -16.75 24.53
C LEU A 83 11.66 -17.57 24.10
N ASN A 84 11.64 -18.88 24.32
CA ASN A 84 12.79 -19.75 24.05
C ASN A 84 12.79 -20.39 22.65
N LYS A 85 11.75 -20.18 21.84
CA LYS A 85 11.64 -20.78 20.51
C LYS A 85 11.95 -19.74 19.43
N THR A 86 13.24 -19.49 19.23
CA THR A 86 13.75 -18.69 18.12
C THR A 86 14.65 -19.53 17.23
N CYS A 87 14.40 -19.52 15.93
CA CYS A 87 15.40 -19.97 14.96
C CYS A 87 16.11 -18.75 14.40
N PHE A 88 17.44 -18.79 14.35
CA PHE A 88 18.27 -17.73 13.78
C PHE A 88 19.12 -18.31 12.65
N ILE A 89 19.10 -17.64 11.50
CA ILE A 89 19.96 -17.93 10.36
C ILE A 89 20.86 -16.71 10.17
N GLN A 90 22.18 -16.94 10.24
CA GLN A 90 23.17 -15.88 10.10
C GLN A 90 23.37 -15.52 8.62
N GLY A 91 23.31 -14.23 8.30
CA GLY A 91 23.57 -13.71 6.96
C GLY A 91 25.05 -13.55 6.65
N LYS A 92 25.37 -13.09 5.43
CA LYS A 92 26.75 -12.86 4.98
C LYS A 92 27.38 -11.59 5.58
N GLY A 93 26.60 -10.71 6.20
CA GLY A 93 27.10 -9.53 6.91
C GLY A 93 27.11 -8.24 6.07
N ALA A 94 28.27 -7.61 5.87
CA ALA A 94 28.36 -6.33 5.16
C ALA A 94 28.09 -6.48 3.66
N GLY A 95 27.29 -5.59 3.07
CA GLY A 95 26.91 -5.62 1.65
C GLY A 95 25.63 -6.41 1.36
N ASP A 96 25.27 -7.34 2.24
CA ASP A 96 24.04 -8.11 2.14
C ASP A 96 22.84 -7.42 2.80
N PHE A 97 21.62 -7.81 2.42
CA PHE A 97 20.36 -7.40 3.05
C PHE A 97 19.20 -8.23 2.49
N ILE A 98 18.15 -8.44 3.28
CA ILE A 98 16.94 -9.12 2.78
C ILE A 98 16.00 -8.10 2.12
N GLY A 99 15.86 -8.14 0.79
CA GLY A 99 14.99 -7.26 0.00
C GLY A 99 13.52 -7.73 -0.07
N GLY A 100 13.32 -9.05 -0.04
CA GLY A 100 12.01 -9.69 -0.07
C GLY A 100 12.05 -11.03 0.64
N MET A 101 10.94 -11.40 1.27
CA MET A 101 10.79 -12.65 1.99
C MET A 101 9.34 -13.14 1.85
N LYS A 102 9.17 -14.41 1.48
CA LYS A 102 7.87 -15.09 1.45
C LYS A 102 7.99 -16.54 1.89
N PHE A 103 7.10 -17.00 2.76
CA PHE A 103 6.98 -18.40 3.13
C PHE A 103 6.62 -19.23 1.89
N SER A 104 7.17 -20.45 1.82
CA SER A 104 6.76 -21.40 0.81
C SER A 104 5.31 -21.83 1.05
N PRO A 105 4.42 -21.75 0.04
CA PRO A 105 3.05 -22.20 0.19
C PRO A 105 2.91 -23.71 0.40
N THR A 106 3.89 -24.50 -0.02
CA THR A 106 3.89 -25.97 0.09
C THR A 106 4.46 -26.45 1.42
N ASN A 107 5.48 -25.77 1.93
CA ASN A 107 6.13 -26.11 3.19
C ASN A 107 6.36 -24.85 4.04
N PRO A 108 5.59 -24.65 5.13
CA PRO A 108 5.69 -23.45 5.96
C PRO A 108 7.00 -23.37 6.77
N SER A 109 7.81 -24.44 6.82
CA SER A 109 9.15 -24.41 7.42
C SER A 109 10.20 -23.76 6.51
N GLN A 110 9.86 -23.55 5.22
CA GLN A 110 10.74 -23.00 4.21
C GLN A 110 10.34 -21.57 3.83
N VAL A 111 11.34 -20.75 3.53
CA VAL A 111 11.18 -19.35 3.16
C VAL A 111 12.03 -19.01 1.95
N TYR A 112 11.40 -18.39 0.96
CA TYR A 112 12.06 -17.77 -0.17
C TYR A 112 12.59 -16.40 0.25
N THR A 113 13.86 -16.16 -0.05
CA THR A 113 14.57 -14.95 0.35
C THR A 113 15.25 -14.35 -0.86
N ALA A 114 15.07 -13.05 -1.03
CA ALA A 114 15.80 -12.26 -2.00
C ALA A 114 16.85 -11.43 -1.26
N SER A 115 18.12 -11.72 -1.52
CA SER A 115 19.24 -11.12 -0.79
C SER A 115 20.03 -10.12 -1.64
N GLY A 116 20.69 -9.21 -0.92
CA GLY A 116 21.48 -8.11 -1.47
C GLY A 116 22.79 -8.55 -2.10
N ASP A 117 23.22 -9.77 -1.81
CA ASP A 117 24.37 -10.44 -2.43
C ASP A 117 24.10 -10.92 -3.87
N GLY A 118 22.89 -10.71 -4.40
CA GLY A 118 22.51 -11.15 -5.73
C GLY A 118 21.90 -12.55 -5.80
N THR A 119 21.62 -13.18 -4.67
CA THR A 119 21.03 -14.53 -4.64
C THR A 119 19.56 -14.53 -4.27
N LEU A 120 18.81 -15.42 -4.93
CA LEU A 120 17.50 -15.90 -4.49
C LEU A 120 17.72 -17.27 -3.88
N SER A 121 17.36 -17.43 -2.61
CA SER A 121 17.56 -18.70 -1.90
C SER A 121 16.31 -19.17 -1.19
N LEU A 122 16.12 -20.50 -1.18
CA LEU A 122 15.16 -21.21 -0.36
C LEU A 122 15.86 -21.66 0.92
N GLN A 123 15.41 -21.13 2.05
CA GLN A 123 16.00 -21.39 3.36
C GLN A 123 15.02 -22.15 4.23
N GLU A 124 15.54 -23.02 5.09
CA GLU A 124 14.75 -23.76 6.08
C GLU A 124 15.24 -23.42 7.48
N PHE A 125 14.32 -23.09 8.38
CA PHE A 125 14.66 -22.77 9.78
C PHE A 125 15.11 -24.01 10.60
N GLY A 126 15.22 -25.18 9.98
CA GLY A 126 15.78 -26.39 10.59
C GLY A 126 17.31 -26.47 10.61
N GLY A 127 18.02 -25.43 10.12
CA GLY A 127 19.48 -25.41 10.07
C GLY A 127 20.09 -26.14 8.86
N ARG A 128 19.28 -26.44 7.84
CA ARG A 128 19.78 -26.95 6.55
C ARG A 128 20.44 -25.83 5.75
N THR A 129 21.40 -26.19 4.90
CA THR A 129 22.04 -25.25 3.98
C THR A 129 21.01 -24.66 3.02
N ALA A 130 21.08 -23.34 2.82
CA ALA A 130 20.22 -22.63 1.88
C ALA A 130 20.41 -23.17 0.46
N GLN A 131 19.30 -23.47 -0.23
CA GLN A 131 19.34 -23.82 -1.63
C GLN A 131 19.27 -22.55 -2.48
N ILE A 132 20.29 -22.31 -3.30
CA ILE A 132 20.32 -21.17 -4.23
C ILE A 132 19.48 -21.54 -5.45
N ILE A 133 18.44 -20.76 -5.71
CA ILE A 133 17.51 -20.94 -6.83
C ILE A 133 18.00 -20.17 -8.05
N SER A 134 18.50 -18.96 -7.82
CA SER A 134 19.03 -18.09 -8.86
C SER A 134 20.10 -17.18 -8.27
N SER A 135 21.12 -16.89 -9.06
CA SER A 135 22.14 -15.89 -8.76
C SER A 135 22.22 -14.91 -9.92
N THR A 136 22.36 -13.63 -9.62
CA THR A 136 22.68 -12.63 -10.64
C THR A 136 24.06 -12.91 -11.21
N SER A 137 24.26 -12.59 -12.49
CA SER A 137 25.59 -12.65 -13.11
C SER A 137 26.55 -11.69 -12.42
N ASP A 138 27.76 -12.15 -12.11
CA ASP A 138 28.83 -11.30 -11.63
C ASP A 138 29.09 -10.19 -12.66
N CYS A 139 29.10 -8.94 -12.19
CA CYS A 139 29.60 -7.87 -13.03
C CYS A 139 31.11 -8.03 -13.10
N TRP A 140 31.63 -8.34 -14.28
CA TRP A 140 33.05 -8.54 -14.60
C TRP A 140 33.88 -7.24 -14.48
N HIS A 141 33.71 -6.49 -13.39
CA HIS A 141 34.42 -5.24 -13.12
C HIS A 141 35.26 -5.41 -11.84
N ASP A 142 36.58 -5.29 -12.00
CA ASP A 142 37.62 -5.56 -10.99
C ASP A 142 37.55 -4.74 -9.69
N HIS A 143 36.61 -3.79 -9.57
CA HIS A 143 36.59 -2.83 -8.44
C HIS A 143 35.27 -2.82 -7.63
N HIS A 144 34.20 -3.50 -8.06
CA HIS A 144 32.94 -3.59 -7.29
C HIS A 144 32.25 -4.93 -7.49
N ASN A 145 32.37 -5.82 -6.49
CA ASN A 145 32.04 -7.24 -6.61
C ASN A 145 30.54 -7.60 -6.52
N VAL A 146 29.59 -6.64 -6.54
CA VAL A 146 28.13 -6.92 -6.60
C VAL A 146 27.40 -5.72 -7.24
N CYS A 147 27.12 -5.77 -8.55
CA CYS A 147 26.41 -4.67 -9.25
C CYS A 147 24.90 -4.92 -9.42
N LEU A 148 24.47 -6.17 -9.31
CA LEU A 148 23.08 -6.58 -9.50
C LEU A 148 22.61 -7.32 -8.26
N TRP A 149 21.40 -6.99 -7.79
CA TRP A 149 20.81 -7.68 -6.65
C TRP A 149 19.29 -7.66 -6.70
N TYR A 150 18.68 -8.66 -6.06
CA TYR A 150 17.24 -8.78 -5.97
C TYR A 150 16.69 -7.88 -4.85
N CYS A 151 15.62 -7.17 -5.17
CA CYS A 151 15.03 -6.13 -4.34
C CYS A 151 13.63 -6.49 -3.84
N SER A 152 12.95 -7.41 -4.51
CA SER A 152 11.59 -7.82 -4.20
C SER A 152 11.38 -9.27 -4.64
N LEU A 153 10.44 -9.94 -3.98
CA LEU A 153 10.12 -11.34 -4.21
C LEU A 153 8.65 -11.60 -3.86
N ASP A 154 7.99 -12.42 -4.68
CA ASP A 154 6.69 -13.00 -4.37
C ASP A 154 6.56 -14.41 -4.92
N VAL A 155 5.65 -15.19 -4.34
CA VAL A 155 5.48 -16.62 -4.65
C VAL A 155 4.01 -16.92 -4.88
N SER A 156 3.73 -17.59 -6.00
CA SER A 156 2.39 -18.05 -6.33
C SER A 156 2.23 -19.52 -5.97
N ALA A 157 1.31 -19.81 -5.04
CA ALA A 157 0.98 -21.18 -4.62
C ALA A 157 0.27 -21.98 -5.72
N SER A 158 -0.61 -21.33 -6.48
CA SER A 158 -1.42 -21.97 -7.52
C SER A 158 -0.57 -22.41 -8.72
N ARG A 159 0.43 -21.60 -9.08
CA ARG A 159 1.30 -21.86 -10.24
C ARG A 159 2.66 -22.45 -9.88
N GLN A 160 3.00 -22.51 -8.60
CA GLN A 160 4.32 -22.96 -8.12
C GLN A 160 5.44 -22.18 -8.83
N VAL A 161 5.32 -20.86 -8.84
CA VAL A 161 6.32 -19.96 -9.44
C VAL A 161 6.77 -18.91 -8.44
N VAL A 162 8.02 -18.49 -8.59
CA VAL A 162 8.66 -17.43 -7.81
C VAL A 162 9.00 -16.30 -8.76
N VAL A 163 8.63 -15.08 -8.39
CA VAL A 163 8.99 -13.89 -9.15
C VAL A 163 9.88 -13.00 -8.30
N ALA A 164 10.92 -12.45 -8.89
CA ALA A 164 11.79 -11.51 -8.23
C ALA A 164 12.15 -10.33 -9.14
N GLY A 165 12.28 -9.16 -8.54
CA GLY A 165 12.67 -7.93 -9.23
C GLY A 165 14.05 -7.46 -8.79
N ASP A 166 14.86 -6.96 -9.71
CA ASP A 166 16.24 -6.51 -9.43
C ASP A 166 16.36 -4.98 -9.25
N ASN A 167 17.59 -4.50 -9.09
CA ASN A 167 17.94 -3.09 -8.95
C ASN A 167 18.02 -2.30 -10.28
N VAL A 168 18.04 -2.95 -11.43
CA VAL A 168 18.16 -2.32 -12.77
C VAL A 168 16.82 -2.16 -13.47
N GLY A 169 15.82 -2.96 -13.08
CA GLY A 169 14.49 -3.00 -13.67
C GLY A 169 14.13 -4.33 -14.34
N ASN A 170 14.97 -5.36 -14.22
CA ASN A 170 14.64 -6.71 -14.64
C ASN A 170 13.73 -7.39 -13.63
N THR A 171 12.91 -8.29 -14.15
CA THR A 171 12.08 -9.18 -13.37
C THR A 171 12.33 -10.58 -13.90
N VAL A 172 12.63 -11.50 -12.99
CA VAL A 172 12.86 -12.91 -13.28
C VAL A 172 11.67 -13.71 -12.74
N LEU A 173 11.19 -14.65 -13.55
CA LEU A 173 10.21 -15.65 -13.16
C LEU A 173 10.86 -17.02 -13.20
N LEU A 174 10.77 -17.73 -12.08
CA LEU A 174 11.34 -19.05 -11.87
C LEU A 174 10.20 -20.02 -11.54
N SER A 175 10.33 -21.28 -11.97
CA SER A 175 9.56 -22.38 -11.38
C SER A 175 9.97 -22.57 -9.91
N ALA A 176 9.12 -23.19 -9.10
CA ALA A 176 9.48 -23.62 -7.75
C ALA A 176 10.73 -24.52 -7.73
N ASP A 177 10.99 -25.25 -8.82
CA ASP A 177 12.17 -26.09 -9.03
C ASP A 177 13.44 -25.30 -9.39
N GLY A 178 13.34 -23.97 -9.50
CA GLY A 178 14.45 -23.08 -9.83
C GLY A 178 14.77 -22.94 -11.32
N LYS A 179 14.00 -23.59 -12.20
CA LYS A 179 14.13 -23.36 -13.64
C LYS A 179 13.65 -21.96 -14.02
N GLU A 180 14.49 -21.20 -14.70
CA GLU A 180 14.11 -19.90 -15.27
C GLU A 180 13.09 -20.07 -16.40
N ILE A 181 11.96 -19.38 -16.25
CA ILE A 181 10.90 -19.31 -17.26
C ILE A 181 11.16 -18.11 -18.17
N TRP A 182 11.47 -16.95 -17.57
CA TRP A 182 11.90 -15.76 -18.30
C TRP A 182 12.61 -14.77 -17.37
N ASN A 183 13.46 -13.94 -17.97
CA ASN A 183 14.10 -12.78 -17.37
C ASN A 183 13.98 -11.60 -18.32
N LEU A 184 13.13 -10.63 -17.96
CA LEU A 184 12.75 -9.53 -18.84
C LEU A 184 12.92 -8.19 -18.13
N ARG A 185 13.41 -7.20 -18.88
CA ARG A 185 13.52 -5.82 -18.39
C ARG A 185 12.20 -5.08 -18.49
N LEU A 186 11.38 -5.15 -17.43
CA LEU A 186 10.04 -4.58 -17.38
C LEU A 186 10.03 -3.07 -17.04
N HIS A 187 11.01 -2.63 -16.26
CA HIS A 187 11.13 -1.26 -15.76
C HIS A 187 12.47 -0.61 -16.13
N LYS A 188 12.54 0.72 -16.05
CA LYS A 188 13.78 1.48 -16.35
C LYS A 188 14.75 1.53 -15.17
N LYS A 189 14.23 1.32 -13.96
CA LYS A 189 14.96 1.40 -12.69
C LYS A 189 14.52 0.25 -11.78
N LYS A 190 15.23 0.10 -10.66
CA LYS A 190 14.95 -0.82 -9.54
C LYS A 190 13.46 -1.12 -9.36
N VAL A 191 13.15 -2.41 -9.39
CA VAL A 191 11.83 -2.96 -9.06
C VAL A 191 11.74 -3.10 -7.54
N THR A 192 10.93 -2.26 -6.91
CA THR A 192 10.81 -2.18 -5.45
C THR A 192 9.84 -3.20 -4.89
N HIS A 193 8.84 -3.59 -5.70
CA HIS A 193 7.84 -4.57 -5.32
C HIS A 193 7.34 -5.35 -6.53
N VAL A 194 7.05 -6.63 -6.31
CA VAL A 194 6.36 -7.50 -7.25
C VAL A 194 5.34 -8.29 -6.46
N GLU A 195 4.12 -8.45 -6.99
CA GLU A 195 3.07 -9.21 -6.33
C GLU A 195 2.12 -9.87 -7.33
N PHE A 196 1.83 -11.15 -7.10
CA PHE A 196 0.77 -11.88 -7.76
C PHE A 196 -0.59 -11.51 -7.18
N ASN A 197 -1.60 -11.39 -8.04
CA ASN A 197 -2.95 -11.24 -7.52
C ASN A 197 -3.41 -12.56 -6.85
N PRO A 198 -3.84 -12.53 -5.58
CA PRO A 198 -4.22 -13.73 -4.82
C PRO A 198 -5.45 -14.47 -5.38
N ARG A 199 -6.28 -13.80 -6.19
CA ARG A 199 -7.47 -14.38 -6.83
C ARG A 199 -7.28 -14.69 -8.31
N CYS A 200 -6.21 -14.17 -8.91
CA CYS A 200 -6.04 -14.15 -10.36
C CYS A 200 -4.60 -14.48 -10.73
N ASP A 201 -4.31 -15.77 -10.92
CA ASP A 201 -2.93 -16.29 -11.05
C ASP A 201 -2.09 -15.70 -12.19
N TRP A 202 -2.74 -15.13 -13.19
CA TRP A 202 -2.06 -14.54 -14.35
C TRP A 202 -1.81 -13.04 -14.20
N LEU A 203 -2.39 -12.39 -13.20
CA LEU A 203 -2.23 -10.96 -13.01
C LEU A 203 -1.04 -10.69 -12.07
N LEU A 204 -0.08 -9.91 -12.54
CA LEU A 204 1.10 -9.51 -11.80
C LEU A 204 1.14 -7.99 -11.71
N ALA A 205 1.44 -7.45 -10.52
CA ALA A 205 1.74 -6.03 -10.34
C ALA A 205 3.24 -5.85 -10.03
N THR A 206 3.88 -4.89 -10.69
CA THR A 206 5.27 -4.49 -10.44
C THR A 206 5.35 -3.01 -10.12
N ALA A 207 6.10 -2.63 -9.09
CA ALA A 207 6.34 -1.25 -8.71
C ALA A 207 7.82 -0.91 -8.85
N SER A 208 8.13 0.31 -9.29
CA SER A 208 9.51 0.72 -9.54
C SER A 208 9.81 2.15 -9.07
N VAL A 209 11.11 2.41 -8.91
CA VAL A 209 11.67 3.74 -8.71
C VAL A 209 11.51 4.64 -9.95
N ASP A 210 11.16 4.07 -11.11
CA ASP A 210 10.83 4.81 -12.33
C ASP A 210 9.50 5.58 -12.28
N GLN A 211 8.84 5.60 -11.11
CA GLN A 211 7.59 6.32 -10.82
C GLN A 211 6.36 5.67 -11.47
N THR A 212 6.47 4.40 -11.87
CA THR A 212 5.35 3.65 -12.46
C THR A 212 5.06 2.38 -11.68
N VAL A 213 3.77 2.06 -11.54
CA VAL A 213 3.33 0.68 -11.29
C VAL A 213 2.79 0.14 -12.59
N LYS A 214 3.18 -1.07 -12.96
CA LYS A 214 2.66 -1.74 -14.16
C LYS A 214 1.92 -3.00 -13.76
N ILE A 215 0.82 -3.26 -14.46
CA ILE A 215 0.01 -4.46 -14.33
C ILE A 215 0.22 -5.30 -15.59
N TRP A 216 0.50 -6.58 -15.39
CA TRP A 216 0.88 -7.50 -16.46
C TRP A 216 -0.04 -8.71 -16.50
N ASP A 217 -0.27 -9.21 -17.71
CA ASP A 217 -0.76 -10.57 -17.93
C ASP A 217 0.42 -11.50 -18.17
N MET A 218 0.70 -12.35 -17.19
CA MET A 218 1.75 -13.36 -17.19
C MET A 218 1.71 -14.31 -18.40
N ARG A 219 0.56 -14.48 -19.04
CA ARG A 219 0.40 -15.35 -20.21
C ARG A 219 0.95 -14.71 -21.50
N HIS A 220 1.08 -13.39 -21.51
CA HIS A 220 1.40 -12.61 -22.71
C HIS A 220 2.57 -11.63 -22.50
N ILE A 221 3.40 -11.83 -21.48
CA ILE A 221 4.61 -11.03 -21.27
C ILE A 221 5.67 -11.45 -22.29
N LYS A 222 6.02 -10.52 -23.18
CA LYS A 222 7.15 -10.69 -24.12
C LYS A 222 8.21 -9.63 -23.90
N ASP A 223 7.77 -8.38 -23.75
CA ASP A 223 8.65 -7.21 -23.67
C ASP A 223 8.16 -6.18 -22.64
N LYS A 224 8.97 -5.14 -22.43
CA LYS A 224 8.67 -3.96 -21.58
C LYS A 224 7.37 -3.21 -21.91
N ASN A 225 6.81 -3.44 -23.11
CA ASN A 225 5.58 -2.81 -23.61
C ASN A 225 4.35 -3.74 -23.47
N SER A 226 4.52 -4.99 -23.03
CA SER A 226 3.44 -5.98 -22.87
C SER A 226 2.62 -5.80 -21.59
N PHE A 227 2.57 -4.59 -21.02
CA PHE A 227 1.76 -4.32 -19.84
C PHE A 227 0.30 -4.08 -20.24
N LEU A 228 -0.63 -4.48 -19.37
CA LEU A 228 -2.06 -4.19 -19.53
C LEU A 228 -2.36 -2.73 -19.18
N HIS A 229 -1.80 -2.28 -18.06
CA HIS A 229 -2.01 -0.94 -17.53
C HIS A 229 -0.71 -0.39 -16.93
N GLU A 230 -0.46 0.88 -17.19
CA GLU A 230 0.60 1.66 -16.56
C GLU A 230 -0.04 2.71 -15.66
N LEU A 231 0.37 2.72 -14.39
CA LEU A 231 -0.14 3.60 -13.35
C LEU A 231 0.95 4.62 -13.01
N PRO A 232 0.91 5.84 -13.57
CA PRO A 232 1.94 6.84 -13.36
C PRO A 232 1.78 7.53 -12.00
N HIS A 233 2.89 7.70 -11.29
CA HIS A 233 3.00 8.44 -10.03
C HIS A 233 3.93 9.65 -10.17
N ASN A 234 3.80 10.60 -9.24
CA ASN A 234 4.63 11.81 -9.22
C ASN A 234 6.04 11.57 -8.66
N LYS A 235 6.20 10.46 -7.93
CA LYS A 235 7.39 10.11 -7.16
C LYS A 235 7.66 8.60 -7.28
N PRO A 236 8.90 8.16 -7.01
CA PRO A 236 9.26 6.75 -7.01
C PRO A 236 8.37 5.94 -6.07
N ILE A 237 8.12 4.67 -6.41
CA ILE A 237 7.13 3.84 -5.71
C ILE A 237 7.85 2.81 -4.86
N ASN A 238 7.41 2.64 -3.61
CA ASN A 238 8.00 1.68 -2.67
C ASN A 238 7.30 0.33 -2.69
N SER A 239 5.97 0.33 -2.79
CA SER A 239 5.19 -0.90 -2.78
C SER A 239 3.87 -0.77 -3.52
N ALA A 240 3.40 -1.92 -4.03
CA ALA A 240 2.10 -2.11 -4.64
C ALA A 240 1.51 -3.45 -4.14
N TYR A 241 0.49 -3.39 -3.29
CA TYR A 241 -0.14 -4.54 -2.64
C TYR A 241 -1.55 -4.79 -3.13
N PHE A 242 -1.89 -6.02 -3.51
CA PHE A 242 -3.26 -6.39 -3.79
C PHE A 242 -4.06 -6.56 -2.50
N ASN A 243 -5.36 -6.35 -2.60
CA ASN A 243 -6.28 -6.72 -1.53
C ASN A 243 -6.30 -8.25 -1.38
N PRO A 244 -5.93 -8.85 -0.23
CA PRO A 244 -5.88 -10.30 -0.04
C PRO A 244 -7.25 -10.97 -0.16
N THR A 245 -8.34 -10.30 0.21
CA THR A 245 -9.68 -10.91 0.23
C THR A 245 -10.28 -11.01 -1.16
N ASP A 246 -10.23 -9.92 -1.93
CA ASP A 246 -10.96 -9.79 -3.20
C ASP A 246 -10.02 -9.70 -4.42
N GLY A 247 -8.75 -9.34 -4.23
CA GLY A 247 -7.81 -9.10 -5.33
C GLY A 247 -8.19 -7.94 -6.27
N SER A 248 -9.30 -7.26 -6.00
CA SER A 248 -9.90 -6.24 -6.86
C SER A 248 -9.33 -4.83 -6.66
N LYS A 249 -8.49 -4.63 -5.64
CA LYS A 249 -7.89 -3.33 -5.34
C LYS A 249 -6.39 -3.46 -5.23
N LEU A 250 -5.69 -2.40 -5.62
CA LEU A 250 -4.24 -2.27 -5.47
C LEU A 250 -3.93 -1.03 -4.64
N LEU A 251 -3.19 -1.23 -3.56
CA LEU A 251 -2.66 -0.16 -2.72
C LEU A 251 -1.24 0.15 -3.16
N THR A 252 -0.97 1.40 -3.51
CA THR A 252 0.34 1.87 -3.94
C THR A 252 0.82 2.95 -2.99
N THR A 253 2.11 2.93 -2.67
CA THR A 253 2.71 3.94 -1.78
C THR A 253 3.97 4.50 -2.42
N ASP A 254 4.01 5.81 -2.57
CA ASP A 254 5.16 6.49 -3.14
C ASP A 254 6.32 6.64 -2.13
N GLN A 255 7.30 7.47 -2.44
CA GLN A 255 8.44 7.79 -1.57
C GLN A 255 8.29 9.13 -0.86
N TYR A 256 7.13 9.78 -1.00
CA TYR A 256 6.95 11.15 -0.54
C TYR A 256 5.73 11.29 0.37
N ASP A 257 4.54 11.45 -0.20
CA ASP A 257 3.33 11.74 0.55
C ASP A 257 2.03 11.17 -0.03
N GLU A 258 2.09 10.33 -1.07
CA GLU A 258 0.89 9.78 -1.70
C GLU A 258 0.74 8.27 -1.47
N ILE A 259 -0.42 7.91 -0.92
CA ILE A 259 -0.94 6.54 -0.94
C ILE A 259 -2.13 6.52 -1.90
N ARG A 260 -2.09 5.69 -2.94
CA ARG A 260 -3.20 5.58 -3.90
C ARG A 260 -3.82 4.19 -3.87
N VAL A 261 -5.15 4.14 -3.95
CA VAL A 261 -5.93 2.92 -4.09
C VAL A 261 -6.51 2.89 -5.49
N TYR A 262 -6.18 1.84 -6.24
CA TYR A 262 -6.76 1.55 -7.55
C TYR A 262 -7.78 0.42 -7.43
N SER A 263 -8.71 0.35 -8.37
CA SER A 263 -9.73 -0.69 -8.45
C SER A 263 -9.69 -1.39 -9.81
N SER A 264 -9.99 -2.68 -9.82
CA SER A 264 -10.06 -3.50 -11.02
C SER A 264 -11.13 -3.07 -12.01
N ALA A 265 -12.14 -2.33 -11.56
CA ALA A 265 -13.15 -1.75 -12.44
C ALA A 265 -12.55 -0.71 -13.40
N ASP A 266 -11.54 0.04 -12.95
CA ASP A 266 -10.86 1.03 -13.75
C ASP A 266 -9.44 1.27 -13.21
N TRP A 267 -8.47 0.59 -13.82
CA TRP A 267 -7.06 0.77 -13.49
C TRP A 267 -6.49 2.10 -13.96
N SER A 268 -7.11 2.76 -14.94
CA SER A 268 -6.54 3.97 -15.57
C SER A 268 -6.42 5.16 -14.61
N LYS A 269 -7.22 5.17 -13.55
CA LYS A 269 -7.25 6.25 -12.56
C LYS A 269 -7.27 5.69 -11.14
N PRO A 270 -6.64 6.38 -10.17
CA PRO A 270 -6.79 6.00 -8.77
C PRO A 270 -8.24 6.24 -8.34
N GLN A 271 -8.82 5.24 -7.66
CA GLN A 271 -10.11 5.37 -7.00
C GLN A 271 -10.00 6.40 -5.86
N HIS A 272 -8.91 6.32 -5.10
CA HIS A 272 -8.62 7.24 -3.99
C HIS A 272 -7.14 7.61 -3.95
N THR A 273 -6.87 8.88 -3.64
CA THR A 273 -5.53 9.37 -3.31
C THR A 273 -5.58 9.93 -1.90
N ILE A 274 -4.80 9.33 -1.01
CA ILE A 274 -4.66 9.71 0.39
C ILE A 274 -3.31 10.43 0.51
N ARG A 275 -3.36 11.70 0.92
CA ARG A 275 -2.16 12.46 1.26
C ARG A 275 -1.72 12.10 2.67
N HIS A 276 -0.55 11.50 2.78
CA HIS A 276 0.04 11.02 4.02
C HIS A 276 1.55 11.24 3.97
N PRO A 277 2.14 12.16 4.76
CA PRO A 277 3.57 12.43 4.71
C PRO A 277 4.37 11.25 5.28
N HIS A 278 4.96 10.44 4.41
CA HIS A 278 5.77 9.29 4.80
C HIS A 278 7.23 9.37 4.32
N ARG A 279 7.65 10.55 3.86
CA ARG A 279 9.06 10.89 3.63
C ARG A 279 9.81 11.12 4.95
N HIS A 280 9.90 10.12 5.81
CA HIS A 280 10.70 10.23 7.04
C HIS A 280 12.01 9.46 6.91
N PHE A 281 13.12 10.23 7.03
CA PHE A 281 14.52 9.82 7.03
C PHE A 281 14.94 8.95 5.83
N GLN A 282 15.72 9.54 4.92
CA GLN A 282 16.36 8.89 3.76
C GLN A 282 17.16 7.60 4.11
N HIS A 283 17.37 7.30 5.39
CA HIS A 283 18.16 6.18 5.90
C HIS A 283 17.36 5.12 6.66
N LEU A 284 16.03 5.23 6.80
CA LEU A 284 15.20 4.14 7.30
C LEU A 284 14.60 3.38 6.11
N THR A 285 14.78 2.05 6.07
CA THR A 285 14.07 1.22 5.09
C THR A 285 12.58 1.43 5.28
N SER A 286 11.85 1.77 4.21
CA SER A 286 10.39 1.74 4.24
C SER A 286 10.00 0.32 4.58
N ILE A 287 9.68 0.06 5.85
CA ILE A 287 9.10 -1.24 6.21
C ILE A 287 7.80 -1.29 5.40
N LYS A 288 7.67 -2.36 4.63
CA LYS A 288 6.54 -2.71 3.76
C LYS A 288 5.27 -2.98 4.60
N LEU A 289 4.90 -2.01 5.45
CA LEU A 289 3.78 -2.07 6.41
C LEU A 289 2.45 -1.74 5.76
N ASN A 290 2.47 -1.23 4.53
CA ASN A 290 1.27 -0.84 3.79
C ASN A 290 0.55 -2.08 3.27
N LYS A 291 -0.02 -2.86 4.17
CA LYS A 291 -0.81 -4.05 3.83
C LYS A 291 -2.27 -3.79 4.13
N PHE A 292 -3.11 -4.37 3.31
CA PHE A 292 -4.49 -4.57 3.69
C PHE A 292 -4.54 -5.48 4.93
N ASN A 293 -5.47 -5.21 5.83
CA ASN A 293 -5.92 -6.20 6.80
C ASN A 293 -6.30 -7.50 6.05
N PRO A 294 -6.05 -8.70 6.58
CA PRO A 294 -6.58 -9.95 6.02
C PRO A 294 -8.08 -9.92 5.64
N MET A 295 -8.86 -9.06 6.31
CA MET A 295 -10.29 -8.82 6.01
C MET A 295 -10.56 -7.81 4.85
N GLY A 296 -9.51 -7.18 4.31
CA GLY A 296 -9.48 -6.48 3.02
C GLY A 296 -9.89 -5.01 2.98
N ASP A 297 -10.32 -4.43 4.11
CA ASP A 297 -11.01 -3.13 4.09
C ASP A 297 -10.35 -2.01 4.92
N THR A 298 -9.44 -2.36 5.83
CA THR A 298 -8.65 -1.38 6.61
C THR A 298 -7.20 -1.43 6.18
N LEU A 299 -6.58 -0.24 6.08
CA LEU A 299 -5.19 -0.07 5.67
C LEU A 299 -4.38 0.37 6.88
N ALA A 300 -3.19 -0.18 7.07
CA ALA A 300 -2.24 0.33 8.06
C ALA A 300 -1.03 0.93 7.33
N SER A 301 -0.56 2.09 7.79
CA SER A 301 0.68 2.72 7.32
C SER A 301 1.50 3.18 8.52
N GLY A 302 2.78 2.82 8.55
CA GLY A 302 3.71 3.30 9.58
C GLY A 302 4.26 4.69 9.25
N MET A 303 4.28 5.59 10.23
CA MET A 303 4.89 6.92 10.18
C MET A 303 5.85 7.09 11.37
N GLY A 304 7.11 6.69 11.21
CA GLY A 304 8.12 6.82 12.27
C GLY A 304 7.69 6.11 13.56
N PHE A 305 7.18 6.88 14.53
CA PHE A 305 6.68 6.39 15.82
C PHE A 305 5.18 6.07 15.85
N ASN A 306 4.39 6.52 14.86
CA ASN A 306 2.94 6.33 14.82
C ASN A 306 2.54 5.30 13.76
N ILE A 307 1.51 4.50 14.06
CA ILE A 307 0.84 3.65 13.05
C ILE A 307 -0.50 4.30 12.75
N LEU A 308 -0.71 4.68 11.50
CA LEU A 308 -1.96 5.24 11.03
C LEU A 308 -2.80 4.12 10.40
N ILE A 309 -4.01 3.99 10.90
CA ILE A 309 -4.99 3.03 10.39
C ILE A 309 -6.07 3.82 9.67
N TRP A 310 -6.32 3.45 8.43
CA TRP A 310 -7.32 4.07 7.58
C TRP A 310 -8.49 3.11 7.42
N SER A 311 -9.66 3.56 7.84
CA SER A 311 -10.94 2.97 7.47
C SER A 311 -11.64 3.88 6.47
N ARG A 312 -12.33 3.29 5.49
CA ARG A 312 -13.20 4.02 4.55
C ARG A 312 -14.19 4.92 5.28
N GLU A 313 -14.63 4.51 6.47
CA GLU A 313 -15.72 5.15 7.20
C GLU A 313 -15.26 6.35 8.02
N GLU A 314 -14.08 6.31 8.63
CA GLU A 314 -13.55 7.45 9.42
C GLU A 314 -13.34 8.70 8.55
N MET A 315 -12.94 8.54 7.29
CA MET A 315 -12.84 9.68 6.38
C MET A 315 -14.21 10.27 6.00
N VAL A 316 -15.24 9.42 5.86
CA VAL A 316 -16.59 9.87 5.51
C VAL A 316 -17.23 10.55 6.71
N THR A 317 -17.11 9.97 7.90
CA THR A 317 -17.60 10.57 9.14
C THR A 317 -16.85 11.84 9.48
N SER A 318 -15.52 11.87 9.38
CA SER A 318 -14.73 13.10 9.60
C SER A 318 -15.10 14.20 8.59
N LYS A 319 -15.34 13.85 7.32
CA LYS A 319 -15.84 14.80 6.30
C LYS A 319 -17.26 15.28 6.61
N GLN A 320 -18.14 14.40 7.08
CA GLN A 320 -19.50 14.77 7.48
C GLN A 320 -19.51 15.67 8.72
N GLU A 321 -18.67 15.36 9.72
CA GLU A 321 -18.53 16.15 10.95
C GLU A 321 -17.93 17.52 10.70
N THR A 322 -16.87 17.61 9.88
CA THR A 322 -16.30 18.92 9.48
C THR A 322 -17.32 19.76 8.70
N LEU A 323 -18.14 19.13 7.85
CA LEU A 323 -19.18 19.82 7.09
C LEU A 323 -20.35 20.24 7.99
N LEU A 324 -20.74 19.42 8.97
CA LEU A 324 -21.71 19.76 10.02
C LEU A 324 -21.22 20.93 10.89
N LYS A 325 -19.94 20.94 11.22
CA LYS A 325 -19.30 22.03 11.98
C LYS A 325 -19.30 23.32 11.18
N MET A 326 -18.97 23.26 9.88
CA MET A 326 -19.08 24.40 8.97
C MET A 326 -20.53 24.89 8.80
N MET A 327 -21.51 23.98 8.81
CA MET A 327 -22.94 24.35 8.76
C MET A 327 -23.41 25.02 10.06
N GLN A 328 -22.93 24.56 11.21
CA GLN A 328 -23.19 25.20 12.52
C GLN A 328 -22.52 26.57 12.64
N GLU A 329 -21.28 26.71 12.16
CA GLU A 329 -20.55 27.99 12.13
C GLU A 329 -21.21 29.00 11.17
N GLN A 330 -21.91 28.53 10.13
CA GLN A 330 -22.72 29.35 9.23
C GLN A 330 -24.16 29.58 9.74
N GLY A 331 -24.50 29.14 10.95
CA GLY A 331 -25.81 29.40 11.58
C GLY A 331 -26.99 28.64 10.97
N ILE A 332 -26.73 27.60 10.16
CA ILE A 332 -27.78 26.79 9.52
C ILE A 332 -28.03 25.55 10.39
N GLY A 333 -28.78 25.73 11.47
CA GLY A 333 -29.33 24.60 12.23
C GLY A 333 -29.31 24.76 13.74
N ALA A 334 -30.19 25.61 14.28
CA ALA A 334 -30.79 25.45 15.59
C ALA A 334 -31.97 26.41 15.73
N ASP A 335 -33.16 25.99 15.31
CA ASP A 335 -34.38 26.59 15.88
C ASP A 335 -35.53 25.58 15.90
N THR A 336 -35.53 24.76 16.94
CA THR A 336 -36.73 24.03 17.37
C THR A 336 -36.93 24.24 18.87
N SER A 337 -37.74 25.25 19.16
CA SER A 337 -38.74 25.35 20.24
C SER A 337 -38.28 25.28 21.70
N ARG A 338 -38.31 26.46 22.37
CA ARG A 338 -38.79 26.63 23.75
C ARG A 338 -39.16 28.10 24.03
N GLY A 339 -40.41 28.35 24.46
CA GLY A 339 -40.75 29.50 25.31
C GLY A 339 -41.61 30.63 24.73
N GLN A 340 -42.93 30.52 24.95
CA GLN A 340 -43.91 31.55 25.34
C GLN A 340 -44.07 32.92 24.61
N ARG A 341 -45.36 33.24 24.42
CA ARG A 341 -46.05 34.39 23.81
C ARG A 341 -45.59 35.81 24.23
N GLY A 342 -45.57 36.74 23.27
CA GLY A 342 -45.59 38.22 23.43
C GLY A 342 -45.34 38.97 22.10
N PRO A 343 -45.93 40.16 21.81
CA PRO A 343 -46.41 40.49 20.46
C PRO A 343 -45.43 41.24 19.51
N GLN A 344 -45.59 40.88 18.23
CA GLN A 344 -45.36 41.63 16.97
C GLN A 344 -44.41 42.84 16.96
N ARG A 345 -43.30 42.68 16.21
CA ARG A 345 -42.85 43.65 15.18
C ARG A 345 -42.34 42.88 13.94
N ARG A 346 -42.92 43.13 12.76
CA ARG A 346 -42.31 42.75 11.47
C ARG A 346 -41.13 43.68 11.20
N PRO A 347 -40.05 43.19 10.56
CA PRO A 347 -39.92 43.57 9.15
C PRO A 347 -39.44 42.44 8.21
N ARG A 348 -39.80 42.68 6.95
CA ARG A 348 -39.47 42.04 5.67
C ARG A 348 -38.05 41.47 5.54
N GLY A 349 -37.94 40.29 4.93
CA GLY A 349 -36.66 39.77 4.41
C GLY A 349 -36.61 38.27 4.10
N GLU A 350 -37.69 37.63 3.66
CA GLU A 350 -37.61 36.23 3.17
C GLU A 350 -37.10 36.22 1.72
N GLY A 351 -35.87 35.77 1.51
CA GLY A 351 -35.35 35.60 0.15
C GLY A 351 -33.95 35.00 0.01
N SER A 352 -33.06 35.10 1.00
CA SER A 352 -31.66 34.64 0.87
C SER A 352 -31.41 33.22 1.38
N GLY A 353 -32.03 32.81 2.49
CA GLY A 353 -31.73 31.53 3.15
C GLY A 353 -32.14 30.27 2.36
N ASN A 354 -33.27 30.32 1.64
CA ASN A 354 -33.75 29.18 0.84
C ASN A 354 -32.92 28.99 -0.44
N ALA A 355 -32.35 30.05 -1.00
CA ALA A 355 -31.47 29.98 -2.16
C ALA A 355 -30.10 29.38 -1.80
N GLU A 356 -29.56 29.69 -0.62
CA GLU A 356 -28.33 29.07 -0.11
C GLU A 356 -28.51 27.62 0.30
N LEU A 357 -29.62 27.26 0.94
CA LEU A 357 -29.95 25.87 1.26
C LEU A 357 -30.10 25.01 -0.01
N GLY A 358 -30.70 25.58 -1.07
CA GLY A 358 -30.76 24.95 -2.39
C GLY A 358 -29.39 24.79 -3.05
N LYS A 359 -28.49 25.78 -2.88
CA LYS A 359 -27.09 25.68 -3.35
C LYS A 359 -26.29 24.64 -2.57
N LEU A 360 -26.48 24.52 -1.26
CA LEU A 360 -25.84 23.52 -0.39
C LEU A 360 -26.33 22.11 -0.69
N LYS A 361 -27.64 21.90 -0.89
CA LYS A 361 -28.19 20.60 -1.31
C LYS A 361 -27.75 20.21 -2.73
N LYS A 362 -27.66 21.17 -3.66
CA LYS A 362 -27.03 20.93 -4.98
C LYS A 362 -25.54 20.63 -4.87
N LYS A 363 -24.84 21.25 -3.92
CA LYS A 363 -23.42 20.99 -3.64
C LYS A 363 -23.23 19.59 -3.02
N LEU A 364 -24.14 19.17 -2.12
CA LEU A 364 -24.22 17.82 -1.53
C LEU A 364 -24.45 16.76 -2.61
N ALA A 365 -25.46 16.94 -3.47
CA ALA A 365 -25.72 16.05 -4.60
C ALA A 365 -24.56 16.05 -5.62
N SER A 366 -23.90 17.19 -5.83
CA SER A 366 -22.72 17.28 -6.68
C SER A 366 -21.47 16.64 -6.08
N LEU A 367 -21.35 16.55 -4.75
CA LEU A 367 -20.24 15.90 -4.05
C LEU A 367 -20.43 14.38 -4.01
N GLU A 368 -21.67 13.92 -3.95
CA GLU A 368 -22.04 12.52 -4.16
C GLU A 368 -21.85 12.09 -5.62
N SER A 369 -22.12 12.97 -6.60
CA SER A 369 -21.92 12.68 -8.04
C SER A 369 -20.52 13.01 -8.58
N ALA A 370 -19.73 13.89 -7.95
CA ALA A 370 -18.37 14.24 -8.38
C ALA A 370 -17.33 13.16 -8.06
N GLY A 371 -17.75 12.03 -7.50
CA GLY A 371 -17.04 10.76 -7.65
C GLY A 371 -17.01 10.25 -9.11
N MET A 372 -17.76 10.87 -10.03
CA MET A 372 -17.88 10.51 -11.44
C MET A 372 -18.05 11.76 -12.33
N SER A 373 -16.99 12.56 -12.56
CA SER A 373 -16.75 13.31 -13.82
C SER A 373 -15.60 14.30 -13.65
N THR A 374 -14.57 14.17 -14.48
CA THR A 374 -13.49 15.14 -14.69
C THR A 374 -13.95 16.21 -15.69
N LYS A 375 -13.68 17.49 -15.40
CA LYS A 375 -13.49 18.50 -16.45
C LYS A 375 -12.23 19.33 -16.19
N THR A 376 -11.28 19.11 -17.11
CA THR A 376 -10.12 19.91 -17.45
C THR A 376 -10.50 21.37 -17.75
N LYS A 377 -9.73 22.32 -17.21
CA LYS A 377 -9.53 23.64 -17.82
C LYS A 377 -8.09 24.07 -17.62
N ILE A 378 -7.34 23.97 -18.72
CA ILE A 378 -6.03 24.57 -18.94
C ILE A 378 -6.23 26.10 -18.93
N LYS A 379 -5.42 26.83 -18.17
CA LYS A 379 -5.18 28.25 -18.37
C LYS A 379 -3.68 28.48 -18.48
N THR A 380 -3.24 28.71 -19.71
CA THR A 380 -2.01 29.40 -20.06
C THR A 380 -2.03 30.81 -19.46
N LYS A 381 -0.93 31.20 -18.82
CA LYS A 381 -0.59 32.61 -18.65
C LYS A 381 0.91 32.78 -18.93
N GLU A 382 1.16 33.41 -20.07
CA GLU A 382 2.37 34.15 -20.37
C GLU A 382 2.67 35.14 -19.23
N ASN A 383 3.95 35.30 -18.90
CA ASN A 383 4.43 36.60 -18.48
C ASN A 383 5.91 36.76 -18.84
N THR A 384 6.13 37.85 -19.57
CA THR A 384 7.32 38.39 -20.20
C THR A 384 8.44 38.76 -19.21
N LYS A 385 9.68 38.65 -19.71
CA LYS A 385 10.95 39.11 -19.10
C LYS A 385 10.96 40.63 -18.82
N PRO A 386 11.99 41.12 -18.11
CA PRO A 386 12.99 41.90 -18.85
C PRO A 386 14.45 41.51 -18.58
N GLN A 387 15.25 41.83 -19.60
CA GLN A 387 16.69 41.63 -19.75
C GLN A 387 17.54 42.33 -18.68
N LYS A 388 18.67 41.72 -18.32
CA LYS A 388 19.96 42.44 -18.18
C LYS A 388 21.09 41.59 -18.73
N GLU A 389 21.68 42.10 -19.81
CA GLU A 389 22.98 41.71 -20.34
C GLU A 389 24.08 41.99 -19.31
N LYS A 390 25.09 41.12 -19.26
CA LYS A 390 26.49 41.54 -19.20
C LYS A 390 27.39 40.41 -19.68
N GLN A 391 28.01 40.67 -20.84
CA GLN A 391 29.16 39.97 -21.40
C GLN A 391 30.32 39.91 -20.40
N LYS A 392 31.08 38.81 -20.41
CA LYS A 392 32.56 38.85 -20.61
C LYS A 392 33.19 37.45 -20.72
N LYS A 393 33.74 37.24 -21.92
CA LYS A 393 35.08 36.69 -22.27
C LYS A 393 35.44 35.21 -22.02
N LYS A 394 35.63 34.55 -23.17
CA LYS A 394 36.62 33.49 -23.50
C LYS A 394 38.01 33.70 -22.86
N HIS A 395 38.63 32.60 -22.42
CA HIS A 395 39.99 32.14 -22.79
C HIS A 395 40.17 30.69 -22.28
N LEU A 396 40.42 29.72 -23.18
CA LEU A 396 41.69 29.04 -23.53
C LEU A 396 42.13 28.00 -22.47
N GLN A 397 42.13 26.71 -22.84
CA GLN A 397 43.32 25.85 -23.05
C GLN A 397 44.11 25.59 -21.76
N ASP A 398 44.02 24.39 -21.20
CA ASP A 398 44.84 23.21 -21.54
C ASP A 398 44.08 21.91 -21.20
#